data_AF-A0A355UD86-F1
#
_entry.id   AF-A0A355UD86-F1
#
_cell.length_a   1.000
_cell.length_b   1.000
_cell.length_c   1.000
_cell.angle_alpha   90.00
_cell.angle_beta   90.00
_cell.angle_gamma   90.00
#
_symmetry.space_group_name_H-M   'P 1'
#
loop_
_entity.id
_entity.type
_entity.pdbx_description
1 polymer ?
#
loop_
_entity_poly.entity_id
_entity_poly.type
_entity_poly.pdbx_seq_one_letter_code
_entity_poly.pdbx_strand_id
1 'polypeptide(L)'
;NTLKNADALIIRTLPNPIQKLNEDYGGKNAPAIRTTDMQKIVDIGIHHLLIDLPSVDPEWDNGALASHHVYWNYPNNPRLDASITEFAFVRDDIQDGEYLLKLNVSNFVSDAAPSRPVLYPIIALN
;
A
#
# COMPACT_ATOMS: atom_id res chain seq x y z
N ASN A 1 -13.54 -12.55 -7.19
CA ASN A 1 -13.39 -11.49 -8.22
C ASN A 1 -13.57 -10.10 -7.61
N THR A 2 -13.26 -9.92 -6.32
CA THR A 2 -13.65 -8.77 -5.46
C THR A 2 -12.83 -7.51 -5.69
N LEU A 3 -11.64 -7.62 -6.30
CA LEU A 3 -10.79 -6.46 -6.62
C LEU A 3 -11.12 -5.84 -7.99
N LYS A 4 -12.05 -6.44 -8.74
CA LYS A 4 -12.40 -5.99 -10.07
C LYS A 4 -13.15 -4.66 -9.95
N ASN A 5 -12.57 -3.58 -10.48
CA ASN A 5 -13.03 -2.18 -10.41
C ASN A 5 -12.61 -1.37 -9.15
N ALA A 6 -11.72 -1.89 -8.31
CA ALA A 6 -11.14 -1.08 -7.24
C ALA A 6 -9.97 -0.23 -7.77
N ASP A 7 -9.94 1.07 -7.46
CA ASP A 7 -8.80 1.93 -7.79
C ASP A 7 -7.64 1.79 -6.79
N ALA A 8 -7.96 1.37 -5.56
CA ALA A 8 -7.02 1.25 -4.45
C ALA A 8 -7.14 -0.10 -3.74
N LEU A 9 -6.02 -0.57 -3.17
CA LEU A 9 -5.95 -1.78 -2.35
C LEU A 9 -5.27 -1.43 -1.02
N ILE A 10 -5.88 -1.85 0.08
CA ILE A 10 -5.31 -1.72 1.43
C ILE A 10 -5.01 -3.10 1.96
N ILE A 11 -3.78 -3.32 2.41
CA ILE A 11 -3.32 -4.59 2.97
C ILE A 11 -3.00 -4.38 4.45
N ARG A 12 -3.81 -5.01 5.31
CA ARG A 12 -3.55 -5.15 6.74
C ARG A 12 -2.82 -6.48 6.96
N THR A 13 -1.62 -6.43 7.54
CA THR A 13 -0.82 -7.63 7.79
C THR A 13 -1.05 -8.16 9.21
N LEU A 14 -1.03 -9.49 9.35
CA LEU A 14 -1.29 -10.17 10.62
C LEU A 14 0.00 -10.74 11.24
N PRO A 15 0.10 -10.76 12.58
CA PRO A 15 -0.84 -10.16 13.54
C PRO A 15 -0.80 -8.62 13.47
N ASN A 16 -1.91 -7.97 13.83
CA ASN A 16 -2.06 -6.52 13.72
C ASN A 16 -2.24 -5.81 15.09
N PRO A 17 -1.31 -6.03 16.04
CA PRO A 17 -1.42 -5.44 17.36
C PRO A 17 -1.15 -3.92 17.29
N ILE A 18 -1.72 -3.16 18.23
CA ILE A 18 -1.58 -1.69 18.27
C ILE A 18 -0.11 -1.22 18.40
N GLN A 19 0.76 -2.10 18.88
CA GLN A 19 2.20 -1.90 19.02
C GLN A 19 2.88 -1.59 17.67
N LYS A 20 2.31 -2.05 16.53
CA LYS A 20 2.84 -1.74 15.17
C LYS A 20 3.00 -0.24 14.91
N LEU A 21 2.17 0.60 15.54
CA LEU A 21 2.24 2.06 15.41
C LEU A 21 3.57 2.66 15.91
N ASN A 22 4.29 1.96 16.78
CA ASN A 22 5.56 2.41 17.37
C ASN A 22 6.65 1.34 17.22
N GLU A 23 6.45 0.37 16.33
CA GLU A 23 7.41 -0.70 16.12
C GLU A 23 8.64 -0.17 15.37
N ASP A 24 9.83 -0.44 15.90
CA ASP A 24 11.07 -0.21 15.19
C ASP A 24 11.33 -1.40 14.25
N TYR A 25 11.24 -1.19 12.95
CA TYR A 25 11.46 -2.24 11.95
C TYR A 25 12.93 -2.39 11.52
N GLY A 26 13.84 -1.52 11.99
CA GLY A 26 15.23 -1.52 11.59
C GLY A 26 15.95 -2.83 11.94
N GLY A 27 16.58 -3.45 10.94
CA GLY A 27 17.25 -4.75 11.10
C GLY A 27 16.30 -5.92 11.36
N LYS A 28 14.98 -5.71 11.28
CA LYS A 28 13.98 -6.79 11.41
C LYS A 28 13.58 -7.27 10.02
N ASN A 29 13.37 -8.58 9.89
CA ASN A 29 12.87 -9.17 8.65
C ASN A 29 11.36 -8.94 8.52
N ALA A 30 10.96 -7.69 8.28
CA ALA A 30 9.57 -7.34 7.98
C ALA A 30 9.11 -8.10 6.72
N PRO A 31 7.85 -8.56 6.66
CA PRO A 31 7.32 -9.13 5.43
C PRO A 31 7.42 -8.13 4.27
N ALA A 32 7.43 -8.65 3.04
CA ALA A 32 7.45 -7.85 1.83
C ALA A 32 6.56 -8.49 0.77
N ILE A 33 6.20 -7.73 -0.26
CA ILE A 33 5.41 -8.24 -1.38
C ILE A 33 6.39 -8.86 -2.39
N ARG A 34 6.09 -10.08 -2.84
CA ARG A 34 6.85 -10.72 -3.91
C ARG A 34 6.53 -10.05 -5.24
N THR A 35 7.52 -9.88 -6.11
CA THR A 35 7.36 -9.28 -7.45
C THR A 35 6.24 -9.90 -8.28
N THR A 36 6.06 -11.23 -8.21
CA THR A 36 4.96 -11.92 -8.92
C THR A 36 3.57 -11.57 -8.38
N ASP A 37 3.45 -11.23 -7.10
CA ASP A 37 2.19 -10.80 -6.50
C ASP A 37 1.97 -9.31 -6.72
N MET A 38 3.05 -8.51 -6.71
CA MET A 38 3.00 -7.12 -7.14
C MET A 38 2.53 -7.00 -8.59
N GLN A 39 3.02 -7.84 -9.50
CA GLN A 39 2.56 -7.85 -10.89
C GLN A 39 1.05 -8.10 -10.98
N LYS A 40 0.48 -9.01 -10.16
CA LYS A 40 -0.98 -9.23 -10.13
C LYS A 40 -1.73 -7.97 -9.66
N ILE A 41 -1.19 -7.23 -8.70
CA ILE A 41 -1.78 -5.97 -8.23
C ILE A 41 -1.80 -4.94 -9.38
N VAL A 42 -0.70 -4.84 -10.15
CA VAL A 42 -0.61 -3.98 -11.34
C VAL A 42 -1.59 -4.43 -12.42
N ASP A 43 -1.63 -5.73 -12.74
CA ASP A 43 -2.45 -6.30 -13.82
C ASP A 43 -3.96 -6.13 -13.57
N ILE A 44 -4.38 -6.08 -12.31
CA ILE A 44 -5.78 -5.85 -11.93
C ILE A 44 -6.15 -4.34 -12.00
N GLY A 45 -5.16 -3.44 -12.14
CA GLY A 45 -5.38 -2.01 -12.33
C GLY A 45 -5.41 -1.19 -11.04
N ILE A 46 -4.78 -1.67 -9.95
CA ILE A 46 -4.70 -0.93 -8.68
C ILE A 46 -3.72 0.25 -8.81
N HIS A 47 -4.21 1.49 -8.71
CA HIS A 47 -3.43 2.72 -8.78
C HIS A 47 -2.88 3.15 -7.42
N HIS A 48 -3.57 2.85 -6.32
CA HIS A 48 -3.12 3.22 -4.98
C HIS A 48 -3.01 2.00 -4.07
N LEU A 49 -1.79 1.61 -3.72
CA LEU A 49 -1.54 0.55 -2.75
C LEU A 49 -1.26 1.17 -1.38
N LEU A 50 -1.92 0.70 -0.33
CA LEU A 50 -1.65 1.08 1.04
C LEU A 50 -1.30 -0.17 1.83
N ILE A 51 -0.21 -0.13 2.59
CA ILE A 51 0.26 -1.25 3.40
C ILE A 51 0.73 -0.76 4.76
N ASP A 52 0.48 -1.54 5.80
CA ASP A 52 0.85 -1.25 7.18
C ASP A 52 2.29 -1.64 7.56
N LEU A 53 3.14 -1.83 6.56
CA LEU A 53 4.55 -2.19 6.67
C LEU A 53 5.46 -1.03 6.27
N PRO A 54 6.74 -1.05 6.68
CA PRO A 54 7.70 -0.01 6.32
C PRO A 54 8.03 0.05 4.83
N SER A 55 7.86 -1.04 4.10
CA SER A 55 8.16 -1.13 2.68
C SER A 55 7.40 -2.27 2.01
N VAL A 56 7.23 -2.21 0.69
CA VAL A 56 6.81 -3.36 -0.13
C VAL A 56 7.96 -4.27 -0.54
N ASP A 57 9.20 -3.85 -0.32
CA ASP A 57 10.43 -4.62 -0.57
C ASP A 57 11.16 -4.94 0.76
N PRO A 58 11.99 -6.00 0.82
CA PRO A 58 12.83 -6.27 1.98
C PRO A 58 13.83 -5.13 2.26
N GLU A 59 14.08 -4.82 3.54
CA GLU A 59 15.07 -3.79 3.94
C GLU A 59 16.47 -4.08 3.39
N TRP A 60 16.89 -5.35 3.43
CA TRP A 60 18.21 -5.81 2.99
C TRP A 60 18.14 -6.51 1.64
N ASP A 61 17.74 -5.78 0.60
CA ASP A 61 17.63 -6.29 -0.78
C ASP A 61 18.80 -5.86 -1.68
N ASN A 62 19.84 -5.23 -1.12
CA ASN A 62 20.96 -4.60 -1.82
C ASN A 62 20.57 -3.44 -2.75
N GLY A 63 19.46 -2.75 -2.47
CA GLY A 63 18.96 -1.62 -3.26
C GLY A 63 18.26 -2.06 -4.55
N ALA A 64 17.72 -3.28 -4.58
CA ALA A 64 17.07 -3.83 -5.77
C ALA A 64 15.72 -3.18 -6.08
N LEU A 65 14.95 -2.84 -5.03
CA LEU A 65 13.63 -2.20 -5.10
C LEU A 65 12.71 -2.91 -6.10
N ALA A 66 12.73 -4.24 -6.09
CA ALA A 66 12.19 -5.04 -7.18
C ALA A 66 10.67 -4.92 -7.28
N SER A 67 9.97 -4.91 -6.15
CA SER A 67 8.51 -4.72 -6.11
C SER A 67 8.13 -3.27 -6.41
N HIS A 68 8.90 -2.29 -5.97
CA HIS A 68 8.73 -0.90 -6.43
C HIS A 68 8.86 -0.80 -7.97
N HIS A 69 9.92 -1.36 -8.56
CA HIS A 69 10.13 -1.32 -10.00
C HIS A 69 8.99 -1.98 -10.78
N VAL A 70 8.49 -3.13 -10.30
CA VAL A 70 7.30 -3.78 -10.88
C VAL A 70 6.06 -2.90 -10.73
N TYR A 71 5.80 -2.36 -9.53
CA TYR A 71 4.60 -1.57 -9.25
C TYR A 71 4.49 -0.34 -10.14
N TRP A 72 5.59 0.40 -10.31
CA TRP A 72 5.63 1.58 -11.17
C TRP A 72 5.96 1.29 -12.62
N ASN A 73 6.32 0.06 -13.00
CA ASN A 73 6.85 -0.26 -14.33
C ASN A 73 8.06 0.62 -14.73
N TYR A 74 8.94 0.84 -13.77
CA TYR A 74 10.18 1.62 -13.93
C TYR A 74 11.34 0.72 -14.39
N PRO A 75 12.25 1.19 -15.26
CA PRO A 75 12.32 2.53 -15.87
C PRO A 75 11.56 2.67 -17.20
N ASN A 76 10.94 1.60 -17.70
CA ASN A 76 10.52 1.53 -19.10
C ASN A 76 9.30 2.40 -19.43
N ASN A 77 8.20 2.25 -18.69
CA ASN A 77 7.00 3.05 -18.90
C ASN A 77 6.32 3.34 -17.55
N PRO A 78 6.86 4.31 -16.78
CA PRO A 78 6.44 4.58 -15.42
C PRO A 78 4.95 4.96 -15.30
N ARG A 79 4.29 4.42 -14.28
CA ARG A 79 2.90 4.76 -13.92
C ARG A 79 2.88 6.05 -13.10
N LEU A 80 2.58 7.17 -13.76
CA LEU A 80 2.66 8.51 -13.14
C LEU A 80 1.47 8.83 -12.21
N ASP A 81 0.41 8.04 -12.28
CA ASP A 81 -0.83 8.14 -11.50
C ASP A 81 -0.93 7.05 -10.42
N ALA A 82 0.19 6.41 -10.07
CA ALA A 82 0.25 5.36 -9.06
C ALA A 82 1.01 5.78 -7.80
N SER A 83 0.56 5.30 -6.64
CA SER A 83 1.20 5.58 -5.35
C SER A 83 1.21 4.37 -4.42
N ILE A 84 2.30 4.20 -3.67
CA ILE A 84 2.35 3.34 -2.49
C ILE A 84 2.29 4.23 -1.24
N THR A 85 1.41 3.93 -0.29
CA THR A 85 1.44 4.48 1.07
C THR A 85 1.88 3.39 2.03
N GLU A 86 3.05 3.58 2.63
CA GLU A 86 3.61 2.71 3.66
C GLU A 86 3.18 3.18 5.06
N PHE A 87 3.40 2.34 6.07
CA PHE A 87 2.99 2.59 7.46
C PHE A 87 1.49 2.93 7.63
N ALA A 88 0.63 2.46 6.73
CA ALA A 88 -0.81 2.68 6.76
C ALA A 88 -1.53 1.70 7.69
N PHE A 89 -1.31 1.81 9.01
CA PHE A 89 -1.96 0.95 10.00
C PHE A 89 -3.49 1.08 9.99
N VAL A 90 -4.19 -0.04 9.84
CA VAL A 90 -5.65 -0.16 9.91
C VAL A 90 -6.00 -1.05 11.08
N ARG A 91 -6.80 -0.57 12.05
CA ARG A 91 -7.16 -1.33 13.26
C ARG A 91 -8.03 -2.56 12.95
N ASP A 92 -7.95 -3.58 13.81
CA ASP A 92 -8.71 -4.84 13.67
C ASP A 92 -10.23 -4.72 13.79
N ASP A 93 -10.73 -3.65 14.43
CA ASP A 93 -12.17 -3.38 14.50
C ASP A 93 -12.76 -2.91 13.16
N ILE A 94 -11.92 -2.42 12.23
CA ILE A 94 -12.33 -2.10 10.86
C ILE A 94 -12.45 -3.42 10.07
N GLN A 95 -13.64 -3.69 9.55
CA GLN A 95 -13.92 -4.92 8.80
C GLN A 95 -13.32 -4.86 7.40
N ASP A 96 -12.86 -6.00 6.89
CA ASP A 96 -12.47 -6.13 5.49
C ASP A 96 -13.69 -5.89 4.58
N GLY A 97 -13.49 -5.19 3.47
CA GLY A 97 -14.56 -4.87 2.54
C GLY A 97 -14.26 -3.67 1.66
N GLU A 98 -15.28 -3.17 0.98
CA GLU A 98 -15.19 -2.00 0.11
C GLU A 98 -15.46 -0.71 0.90
N TYR A 99 -14.64 0.29 0.63
CA TYR A 99 -14.72 1.62 1.23
C TYR A 99 -14.49 2.67 0.16
N LEU A 100 -15.07 3.85 0.34
CA LEU A 100 -14.60 5.02 -0.40
C LEU A 100 -13.34 5.54 0.29
N LEU A 101 -12.22 5.54 -0.45
CA LEU A 101 -10.95 6.09 0.00
C LEU A 101 -10.83 7.55 -0.43
N LYS A 102 -10.63 8.44 0.55
CA LYS A 102 -10.08 9.77 0.30
C LYS A 102 -8.59 9.76 0.59
N LEU A 103 -7.77 9.88 -0.45
CA LEU A 103 -6.32 9.93 -0.34
C LEU A 103 -5.82 11.36 -0.58
N ASN A 104 -5.41 12.04 0.47
CA ASN A 104 -4.79 13.35 0.38
C ASN A 104 -3.27 13.20 0.44
N VAL A 105 -2.53 13.74 -0.53
CA VAL A 105 -1.07 13.79 -0.54
C VAL A 105 -0.62 15.24 -0.39
N SER A 106 0.43 15.47 0.41
CA SER A 106 0.96 16.82 0.64
C SER A 106 1.54 17.42 -0.65
N ASN A 107 1.25 18.70 -0.92
CA ASN A 107 1.61 19.36 -2.19
C ASN A 107 3.02 19.97 -2.14
N PHE A 108 4.05 19.13 -2.02
CA PHE A 108 5.45 19.54 -2.15
C PHE A 108 6.21 18.56 -3.05
N VAL A 109 7.31 19.04 -3.64
CA VAL A 109 8.15 18.25 -4.54
C VAL A 109 9.19 17.50 -3.72
N SER A 110 9.05 16.18 -3.65
CA SER A 110 10.02 15.25 -3.08
C SER A 110 9.83 13.89 -3.75
N ASP A 111 10.77 12.99 -3.51
CA ASP A 111 10.67 11.55 -3.80
C ASP A 111 9.50 10.87 -3.05
N ALA A 112 9.15 11.33 -1.85
CA ALA A 112 7.99 10.88 -1.09
C ALA A 112 7.32 12.03 -0.32
N ALA A 113 6.02 11.90 -0.06
CA ALA A 113 5.26 12.87 0.72
C ALA A 113 4.31 12.18 1.70
N PRO A 114 4.12 12.72 2.93
CA PRO A 114 3.09 12.23 3.83
C PRO A 114 1.72 12.29 3.18
N SER A 115 0.94 11.22 3.35
CA SER A 115 -0.44 11.13 2.94
C SER A 115 -1.39 11.05 4.14
N ARG A 116 -2.66 11.36 3.92
CA ARG A 116 -3.74 11.25 4.91
C ARG A 116 -4.89 10.43 4.33
N PRO A 117 -4.80 9.09 4.33
CA PRO A 117 -5.90 8.23 3.90
C PRO A 117 -7.06 8.30 4.90
N VAL A 118 -8.29 8.43 4.39
CA VAL A 118 -9.53 8.38 5.18
C VAL A 118 -10.49 7.42 4.50
N LEU A 119 -10.98 6.43 5.25
CA LEU A 119 -11.95 5.45 4.76
C LEU A 119 -13.36 5.84 5.18
N TYR A 120 -14.26 5.88 4.20
CA TYR A 120 -15.69 6.04 4.42
C TYR A 120 -16.39 4.71 4.10
N PRO A 121 -17.15 4.13 5.04
CA PRO A 121 -17.91 2.92 4.76
C PRO A 121 -18.97 3.21 3.70
N ILE A 122 -19.11 2.29 2.74
CA ILE A 122 -20.16 2.38 1.72
C ILE A 122 -21.45 1.90 2.37
N ILE A 123 -22.36 2.83 2.68
CA ILE A 123 -23.68 2.51 3.20
C ILE A 123 -24.64 2.47 2.02
N ALA A 124 -25.21 1.31 1.73
CA ALA A 124 -26.36 1.26 0.82
C ALA A 124 -27.52 2.02 1.46
N LEU A 125 -28.02 3.05 0.76
CA LEU A 125 -29.31 3.63 1.11
C LEU A 125 -30.36 2.59 0.75
N ASN A 126 -31.00 2.01 1.77
CA ASN A 126 -32.19 1.18 1.60
C ASN A 126 -33.38 2.03 1.16
#